data_AF-A0A1U7HG38-F1
#
_entry.id   AF-A0A1U7HG38-F1
#
_cell.length_a   1.000
_cell.length_b   1.000
_cell.length_c   1.000
_cell.angle_alpha   90.00
_cell.angle_beta   90.00
_cell.angle_gamma   90.00
#
_symmetry.space_group_name_H-M   'P 1'
#
loop_
_entity.id
_entity.type
_entity.pdbx_description
1 polymer ?
#
loop_
_entity_poly.entity_id
_entity_poly.type
_entity_poly.pdbx_seq_one_letter_code
_entity_poly.pdbx_strand_id
1 'polypeptide(L)' 'MSKETITFRVDSDKRKALDEIASILDRDRTYILNEAIDYYLEIYRWQIEEIQKGITEADAGDFASDEEVDAALAKLIHES' A
#
# COMPACT_ATOMS: atom_id res chain seq x y z
N MET A 1 0.10 24.27 0.38
CA MET A 1 -0.73 23.42 1.26
C MET A 1 -0.59 23.91 2.69
N SER A 2 -1.69 24.07 3.42
CA SER A 2 -1.65 24.39 4.86
C SER A 2 -1.22 23.15 5.65
N LYS A 3 -0.46 23.35 6.73
CA LYS A 3 -0.14 22.28 7.68
C LYS A 3 -1.27 22.19 8.71
N GLU A 4 -1.71 20.99 9.00
CA GLU A 4 -2.72 20.70 10.03
C GLU A 4 -2.10 19.85 11.14
N THR A 5 -2.56 20.06 12.38
CA THR A 5 -2.09 19.30 13.54
C THR A 5 -3.12 18.23 13.89
N ILE A 6 -2.67 16.96 13.92
CA ILE A 6 -3.50 15.82 14.32
C ILE A 6 -2.94 15.26 15.63
N THR A 7 -3.82 15.02 16.60
CA THR A 7 -3.47 14.34 17.86
C THR A 7 -4.01 12.92 17.84
N PHE A 8 -3.15 11.94 18.08
CA PHE A 8 -3.53 10.53 18.15
C PHE A 8 -2.83 9.83 19.31
N ARG A 9 -3.42 8.73 19.77
CA ARG A 9 -2.86 7.91 20.85
C ARG A 9 -2.06 6.76 20.25
N VAL A 10 -0.92 6.48 20.86
CA VAL A 10 -0.10 5.29 20.62
C VAL A 10 0.35 4.72 21.95
N ASP A 11 0.52 3.41 21.98
CA ASP A 11 1.19 2.72 23.07
C ASP A 11 2.65 3.21 23.22
N SER A 12 3.19 3.10 24.44
CA SER A 12 4.51 3.63 24.78
C SER A 12 5.64 2.99 23.98
N ASP A 13 5.50 1.71 23.64
CA ASP A 13 6.54 0.97 22.97
C ASP A 13 6.62 1.34 21.48
N LYS A 14 5.46 1.52 20.82
CA LYS A 14 5.43 2.14 19.48
C LYS A 14 6.05 3.54 19.48
N ARG A 15 5.79 4.36 20.51
CA ARG A 15 6.40 5.70 20.61
C ARG A 15 7.93 5.61 20.69
N LYS A 16 8.47 4.68 21.48
CA LYS A 16 9.92 4.46 21.61
C LYS A 16 10.54 4.01 20.28
N ALA A 17 9.92 3.06 19.60
CA ALA A 17 10.39 2.59 18.29
C ALA A 17 10.45 3.74 17.26
N LEU A 18 9.44 4.62 17.23
CA LEU A 18 9.47 5.81 16.37
C LEU A 18 10.60 6.78 16.75
N ASP A 19 10.89 6.95 18.04
CA ASP A 19 12.00 7.77 18.53
C ASP A 19 13.37 7.22 18.13
N GLU A 20 13.55 5.91 18.19
CA GLU A 20 14.77 5.23 17.78
C GLU A 20 15.03 5.40 16.27
N ILE A 21 14.00 5.19 15.45
CA ILE A 21 14.09 5.39 14.00
C ILE A 21 14.44 6.85 13.67
N ALA A 22 13.75 7.80 14.31
CA ALA A 22 14.01 9.23 14.12
C ALA A 22 15.47 9.58 14.47
N SER A 23 15.99 9.04 15.58
CA SER A 23 17.38 9.25 15.99
C SER A 23 18.40 8.65 15.02
N ILE A 24 18.14 7.45 14.49
CA ILE A 24 19.06 6.78 13.53
C ILE A 24 19.13 7.55 12.21
N LEU A 25 18.00 8.11 11.78
CA LEU A 25 17.88 8.83 10.51
C LEU A 25 18.22 10.32 10.61
N ASP A 26 18.58 10.82 11.80
CA ASP A 26 18.81 12.25 12.08
C ASP A 26 17.61 13.12 11.62
N ARG A 27 16.41 12.71 12.04
CA ARG A 27 15.13 13.36 11.72
C ARG A 27 14.29 13.51 12.97
N ASP A 28 13.30 14.40 12.91
CA ASP A 28 12.29 14.49 13.95
C ASP A 28 11.21 13.40 13.79
N ARG A 29 10.47 13.16 14.87
CA ARG A 29 9.38 12.17 14.86
C ARG A 29 8.28 12.53 13.86
N THR A 30 8.04 13.82 13.61
CA THR A 30 7.02 14.28 12.67
C THR A 30 7.36 13.83 11.25
N TYR A 31 8.62 13.89 10.84
CA TYR A 31 9.09 13.37 9.56
C TYR A 31 8.76 11.87 9.43
N ILE A 32 9.17 11.05 10.42
CA ILE A 32 8.91 9.60 10.41
C ILE A 32 7.41 9.27 10.34
N LEU A 33 6.59 10.04 11.06
CA LEU A 33 5.14 9.87 11.05
C LEU A 33 4.52 10.22 9.69
N ASN A 34 4.98 11.29 9.04
CA ASN A 34 4.49 11.63 7.71
C ASN A 34 4.89 10.57 6.68
N GLU A 35 6.14 10.11 6.69
CA GLU A 35 6.59 9.04 5.79
C GLU A 35 5.76 7.76 5.96
N ALA A 36 5.49 7.36 7.21
CA ALA A 36 4.66 6.20 7.51
C ALA A 36 3.21 6.38 7.01
N ILE A 37 2.65 7.58 7.16
CA ILE A 37 1.30 7.91 6.66
C ILE A 37 1.29 7.90 5.13
N ASP A 38 2.28 8.50 4.48
CA ASP A 38 2.36 8.58 3.03
C ASP A 38 2.43 7.18 2.41
N TYR A 39 3.29 6.31 2.96
CA TYR A 39 3.38 4.91 2.56
C TYR A 39 2.05 4.16 2.75
N TYR A 40 1.40 4.33 3.90
CA TYR A 40 0.12 3.70 4.17
C TYR A 40 -0.95 4.18 3.16
N LEU A 41 -1.04 5.48 2.92
CA LEU A 41 -2.00 6.04 1.98
C LEU A 41 -1.71 5.62 0.54
N GLU A 42 -0.44 5.49 0.14
CA GLU A 42 -0.06 5.00 -1.19
C GLU A 42 -0.54 3.56 -1.41
N ILE A 43 -0.29 2.66 -0.45
CA ILE A 43 -0.77 1.27 -0.53
C ILE A 43 -2.28 1.23 -0.73
N TYR A 44 -3.04 1.96 0.11
CA TYR A 44 -4.49 1.90 0.06
C TYR A 44 -5.06 2.58 -1.19
N ARG A 45 -4.44 3.66 -1.69
CA ARG A 45 -4.84 4.27 -2.95
C ARG A 45 -4.71 3.29 -4.11
N TRP A 46 -3.54 2.67 -4.26
CA TRP A 46 -3.31 1.68 -5.30
C TRP A 46 -4.30 0.50 -5.18
N GLN A 47 -4.51 -0.04 -3.97
CA GLN A 47 -5.45 -1.15 -3.77
C GLN A 47 -6.88 -0.77 -4.15
N ILE A 48 -7.34 0.41 -3.74
CA ILE A 48 -8.70 0.89 -4.06
C ILE A 48 -8.85 1.07 -5.58
N GLU A 49 -7.85 1.67 -6.23
CA GLU A 49 -7.85 1.88 -7.68
C GLU A 49 -7.90 0.54 -8.44
N GLU A 50 -7.07 -0.44 -8.07
CA GLU A 50 -7.08 -1.76 -8.71
C GLU A 50 -8.39 -2.52 -8.49
N ILE A 51 -8.98 -2.45 -7.29
CA ILE A 51 -10.29 -3.05 -7.02
C ILE A 51 -11.36 -2.41 -7.91
N GLN A 52 -11.39 -1.08 -7.99
CA GLN A 52 -12.37 -0.37 -8.81
C GLN A 52 -12.19 -0.67 -10.31
N LYS A 53 -10.94 -0.80 -10.77
CA LYS A 53 -10.62 -1.20 -12.14
C LYS A 53 -11.12 -2.61 -12.43
N GLY A 54 -10.82 -3.58 -11.57
CA GLY A 54 -11.28 -4.96 -11.73
C GLY A 54 -12.80 -5.11 -11.72
N ILE A 55 -13.51 -4.32 -10.88
CA ILE A 55 -14.98 -4.26 -10.92
C ILE A 55 -15.48 -3.72 -12.27
N THR A 56 -14.84 -2.67 -12.79
CA THR A 56 -15.23 -2.06 -14.07
C THR A 56 -15.01 -3.02 -15.24
N GLU A 57 -13.89 -3.75 -15.25
CA GLU A 57 -13.58 -4.78 -16.25
C GLU A 57 -14.58 -5.94 -16.18
N ALA A 58 -14.88 -6.42 -14.97
CA ALA A 58 -15.87 -7.46 -14.73
C ALA A 58 -17.29 -7.05 -15.19
N ASP A 59 -17.72 -5.82 -14.89
CA ASP A 59 -19.01 -5.28 -15.33
C ASP A 59 -19.08 -5.13 -16.86
N ALA A 60 -17.93 -4.89 -17.51
CA ALA A 60 -17.81 -4.87 -18.97
C ALA A 60 -17.72 -6.28 -19.60
N GLY A 61 -17.64 -7.34 -18.78
CA GLY A 61 -17.44 -8.71 -19.23
C GLY A 61 -16.04 -8.99 -19.78
N ASP A 62 -15.05 -8.16 -19.42
CA ASP A 62 -13.65 -8.27 -19.84
C ASP A 62 -12.93 -9.35 -19.03
N PHE A 63 -13.31 -10.59 -19.26
CA PHE A 63 -12.69 -11.78 -18.68
C PHE A 63 -11.89 -12.52 -19.75
N ALA A 64 -10.77 -13.10 -19.33
CA ALA A 64 -10.01 -14.03 -20.16
C ALA A 64 -10.88 -15.24 -20.53
N SER A 65 -10.69 -15.73 -21.76
CA SER A 65 -11.21 -17.02 -22.21
C SER A 65 -10.52 -18.19 -21.50
N ASP A 66 -11.15 -19.36 -21.53
CA ASP A 66 -10.58 -20.58 -20.95
C ASP A 66 -9.20 -20.90 -21.58
N GLU A 67 -9.04 -20.69 -22.89
CA GLU A 67 -7.79 -20.91 -23.59
C GLU A 67 -6.66 -19.95 -23.14
N GLU A 68 -6.98 -18.70 -22.83
CA GLU A 68 -6.03 -17.72 -22.32
C GLU A 68 -5.58 -18.06 -20.89
N VAL A 69 -6.51 -18.54 -20.07
CA VAL A 69 -6.22 -19.01 -18.70
C VAL A 69 -5.29 -20.23 -18.75
N ASP A 70 -5.57 -21.21 -19.60
CA ASP A 70 -4.75 -22.42 -19.77
C ASP A 70 -3.33 -22.06 -20.23
N ALA A 71 -3.20 -21.15 -21.19
CA ALA A 71 -1.90 -20.69 -21.69
C ALA A 71 -1.08 -19.97 -20.60
N ALA A 72 -1.73 -19.10 -19.80
CA ALA A 72 -1.07 -18.40 -18.69
C ALA A 72 -0.57 -19.37 -17.62
N LEU A 73 -1.38 -20.37 -17.27
CA LEU A 73 -1.03 -21.37 -16.26
C LEU A 73 0.14 -22.26 -16.72
N ALA A 74 0.13 -22.70 -17.98
CA ALA A 74 1.21 -23.49 -18.55
C ALA A 74 2.57 -22.76 -18.49
N LYS A 75 2.58 -21.44 -18.72
CA LYS A 75 3.79 -20.61 -18.62
C LYS A 75 4.34 -20.55 -17.20
N LEU A 76 3.49 -20.31 -16.21
CA LEU A 76 3.91 -20.21 -14.79
C LEU A 76 4.47 -21.53 -14.25
N ILE A 77 3.93 -22.66 -14.69
CA ILE A 77 4.38 -24.00 -14.27
C ILE A 77 5.71 -24.38 -14.94
N HIS A 78 6.00 -23.87 -16.15
CA HIS A 78 7.25 -24.18 -16.86
C HIS A 78 8.43 -23.30 -16.43
N GLU A 79 8.16 -22.13 -15.83
CA GLU A 79 9.17 -21.20 -15.32
C GLU A 79 9.58 -21.48 -13.85
N SER A 80 9.00 -22.50 -13.20
CA SER A 80 9.33 -22.97 -11.83
C SER A 80 10.18 -24.25 -11.85
#